data_AF-A0A7K0IE74-F1
#
_entry.id   AF-A0A7K0IE74-F1
#
_cell.length_a   1.000
_cell.length_b   1.000
_cell.length_c   1.000
_cell.angle_alpha   90.00
_cell.angle_beta   90.00
_cell.angle_gamma   90.00
#
_symmetry.space_group_name_H-M   'P 1'
#
loop_
_entity.id
_entity.type
_entity.pdbx_description
1 polymer ?
#
loop_
_entity_poly.entity_id
_entity_poly.type
_entity_poly.pdbx_seq_one_letter_code
_entity_poly.pdbx_strand_id
1 'polypeptide(L)'
;MQALKGQLTLRGVAIGCVGCAIITAASAYTALKMGALPWPIIFAAIISLFFLKALGHTNLSEANVTHTVMSAGAMVAGGLAFTIPGAWMLGHAAEIDWFQMLAVALAGVVLGLVCTALLRRHFIEDAELEYPIGQAAAQTLVAGDSGGSTGKKLFGAMGLAGLFTALRDGLGAIPSLLFGNVALPGVAFGVYLSPMLLAVGFLVGTGAVAVWFAGALIGNFGIVVGGTAAGLWDVAAAQGIVSSLGMGVMMGCGVGVIAKNILPKAVSLVRDTRGSVAVARVEAASPTAADEAAA
;
A
#
# COMPACT_ATOMS: atom_id res chain seq x y z
N MET A 1 -23.15 20.64 11.05
CA MET A 1 -21.82 20.91 11.68
C MET A 1 -21.63 20.33 13.09
N GLN A 2 -22.59 19.59 13.68
CA GLN A 2 -22.40 18.98 15.02
C GLN A 2 -21.48 17.73 15.04
N ALA A 3 -21.29 17.05 13.90
CA ALA A 3 -20.50 15.80 13.81
C ALA A 3 -18.98 15.97 14.05
N LEU A 4 -18.43 17.18 13.92
CA LEU A 4 -17.00 17.44 14.09
C LEU A 4 -16.57 17.55 15.56
N LYS A 5 -17.49 17.83 16.49
CA LYS A 5 -17.16 18.07 17.90
C LYS A 5 -16.65 16.77 18.55
N GLY A 6 -15.34 16.70 18.77
CA GLY A 6 -14.65 15.62 19.46
C GLY A 6 -13.95 14.58 18.58
N GLN A 7 -14.04 14.69 17.25
CA GLN A 7 -13.35 13.77 16.31
C GLN A 7 -12.06 14.40 15.76
N LEU A 8 -12.11 15.69 15.42
CA LEU A 8 -11.00 16.46 14.86
C LEU A 8 -10.40 17.35 15.95
N THR A 9 -9.44 16.81 16.70
CA THR A 9 -8.77 17.52 17.80
C THR A 9 -7.38 17.99 17.37
N LEU A 10 -6.94 19.14 17.88
CA LEU A 10 -5.60 19.65 17.58
C LEU A 10 -4.50 18.68 18.02
N ARG A 11 -4.67 18.04 19.19
CA ARG A 11 -3.76 17.01 19.69
C ARG A 11 -3.73 15.78 18.77
N GLY A 12 -4.88 15.32 18.28
CA GLY A 12 -4.98 14.21 17.36
C GLY A 12 -4.31 14.52 16.02
N VAL A 13 -4.52 15.72 15.48
CA VAL A 13 -3.83 16.17 14.26
C VAL A 13 -2.31 16.22 14.49
N ALA A 14 -1.83 16.76 15.61
CA ALA A 14 -0.40 16.83 15.90
C ALA A 14 0.25 15.44 16.01
N ILE A 15 -0.36 14.53 16.78
CA ILE A 15 0.08 13.13 16.90
C ILE A 15 0.04 12.44 15.53
N GLY A 16 -1.03 12.67 14.78
CA GLY A 16 -1.22 12.16 13.43
C GLY A 16 -0.12 12.62 12.48
N CYS A 17 0.26 13.90 12.50
CA CYS A 17 1.33 14.46 11.65
C CYS A 17 2.71 13.90 12.02
N VAL A 18 3.04 13.82 13.32
CA VAL A 18 4.31 13.23 13.77
C VAL A 18 4.38 11.75 13.38
N GLY A 19 3.30 11.01 13.65
CA GLY A 19 3.20 9.62 13.23
C GLY A 19 3.25 9.47 11.72
N CYS A 20 2.62 10.37 10.96
CA CYS A 20 2.64 10.38 9.50
C CYS A 20 4.07 10.48 8.97
N ALA A 21 4.91 11.36 9.51
CA ALA A 21 6.33 11.45 9.12
C ALA A 21 7.08 10.14 9.39
N ILE A 22 6.89 9.55 10.57
CA ILE A 22 7.53 8.28 10.97
C ILE A 22 7.07 7.12 10.06
N ILE A 23 5.76 7.00 9.86
CA ILE A 23 5.15 5.96 9.03
C ILE A 23 5.55 6.13 7.57
N THR A 24 5.66 7.35 7.07
CA THR A 24 6.15 7.63 5.70
C THR A 24 7.56 7.10 5.53
N ALA A 25 8.48 7.45 6.45
CA ALA A 25 9.86 6.99 6.40
C ALA A 25 9.98 5.47 6.50
N ALA A 26 9.26 4.86 7.46
CA ALA A 26 9.24 3.41 7.64
C ALA A 26 8.66 2.69 6.41
N SER A 27 7.61 3.25 5.81
CA SER A 27 6.94 2.70 4.62
C SER A 27 7.83 2.80 3.39
N ALA A 28 8.48 3.94 3.16
CA ALA A 28 9.44 4.11 2.07
C ALA A 28 10.60 3.12 2.19
N TYR A 29 11.19 2.99 3.39
CA TYR A 29 12.25 2.00 3.65
C TYR A 29 11.78 0.57 3.37
N THR A 30 10.60 0.21 3.89
CA THR A 30 10.05 -1.14 3.74
C THR A 30 9.76 -1.47 2.28
N ALA A 31 9.14 -0.53 1.55
CA ALA A 31 8.86 -0.67 0.12
C ALA A 31 10.13 -0.83 -0.70
N LEU A 32 11.14 0.02 -0.48
CA LEU A 32 12.41 -0.06 -1.21
C LEU A 32 13.21 -1.32 -0.86
N LYS A 33 13.15 -1.78 0.38
CA LYS A 33 13.92 -2.95 0.82
C LYS A 33 13.28 -4.29 0.43
N MET A 34 11.95 -4.36 0.38
CA MET A 34 11.24 -5.60 0.05
C MET A 34 10.70 -5.64 -1.38
N GLY A 35 10.65 -4.51 -2.08
CA GLY A 35 9.89 -4.36 -3.32
C GLY A 35 8.38 -4.45 -3.11
N ALA A 36 7.90 -4.43 -1.86
CA ALA A 36 6.50 -4.56 -1.50
C ALA A 36 6.20 -3.71 -0.25
N LEU A 37 5.01 -3.10 -0.20
CA LEU A 37 4.57 -2.28 0.92
C LEU A 37 3.43 -2.97 1.69
N PRO A 38 3.68 -3.53 2.88
CA PRO A 38 2.61 -3.96 3.78
C PRO A 38 1.90 -2.71 4.30
N TRP A 39 0.58 -2.66 4.15
CA TRP A 39 -0.20 -1.51 4.59
C TRP A 39 -0.17 -1.37 6.12
N PRO A 40 0.44 -0.31 6.69
CA PRO A 40 0.70 -0.20 8.13
C PRO A 40 -0.53 0.32 8.90
N ILE A 41 -1.74 0.07 8.41
CA ILE A 41 -2.98 0.65 8.92
C ILE A 41 -3.28 0.17 10.35
N ILE A 42 -3.09 -1.12 10.63
CA ILE A 42 -3.27 -1.70 11.97
C ILE A 42 -2.28 -1.04 12.96
N PHE A 43 -1.04 -0.84 12.53
CA PHE A 43 0.01 -0.24 13.35
C PHE A 43 -0.26 1.25 13.63
N ALA A 44 -0.63 2.00 12.59
CA ALA A 44 -1.00 3.41 12.74
C ALA A 44 -2.22 3.58 13.67
N ALA A 45 -3.18 2.64 13.63
CA ALA A 45 -4.35 2.66 14.51
C ALA A 45 -4.00 2.41 15.97
N ILE A 46 -3.09 1.48 16.26
CA ILE A 46 -2.62 1.22 17.63
C ILE A 46 -1.84 2.43 18.16
N ILE A 47 -0.91 2.95 17.36
CA ILE A 47 -0.04 4.05 17.77
C ILE A 47 -0.85 5.32 18.03
N SER A 48 -1.82 5.63 17.16
CA SER A 48 -2.71 6.78 17.37
C SER A 48 -3.44 6.65 18.70
N LEU A 49 -4.04 5.48 18.98
CA LEU A 49 -4.78 5.24 20.21
C LEU A 49 -3.87 5.29 21.45
N PHE A 50 -2.67 4.71 21.37
CA PHE A 50 -1.71 4.73 22.46
C PHE A 50 -1.29 6.15 22.86
N PHE A 51 -0.88 6.97 21.89
CA PHE A 51 -0.45 8.34 22.19
C PHE A 51 -1.61 9.23 22.62
N LEU A 52 -2.81 9.04 22.07
CA LEU A 52 -4.00 9.74 22.53
C LEU A 52 -4.33 9.39 23.99
N LYS A 53 -4.24 8.10 24.36
CA LYS A 53 -4.43 7.65 25.75
C LYS A 53 -3.36 8.18 26.69
N ALA A 54 -2.10 8.24 26.24
CA ALA A 54 -1.01 8.80 27.04
C ALA A 54 -1.25 10.29 27.38
N LEU A 55 -2.01 11.01 26.55
CA LEU A 55 -2.38 12.41 26.71
C LEU A 55 -3.79 12.61 27.33
N GLY A 56 -4.36 11.57 27.96
CA GLY A 56 -5.60 11.63 28.74
C GLY A 56 -6.76 10.85 28.13
N HIS A 57 -7.99 11.37 28.28
CA HIS A 57 -9.19 10.70 27.75
C HIS A 57 -9.15 10.65 26.22
N THR A 58 -9.43 9.47 25.66
CA THR A 58 -9.49 9.21 24.21
C THR A 58 -10.92 8.87 23.80
N ASN A 59 -11.29 9.18 22.57
CA ASN A 59 -12.50 8.71 21.92
C ASN A 59 -12.09 7.86 20.71
N LEU A 60 -12.73 6.71 20.48
CA LEU A 60 -12.51 5.88 19.29
C LEU A 60 -12.65 6.68 17.99
N SER A 61 -13.55 7.67 17.94
CA SER A 61 -13.71 8.54 16.77
C SER A 61 -12.50 9.46 16.57
N GLU A 62 -11.92 10.00 17.64
CA GLU A 62 -10.69 10.81 17.60
C GLU A 62 -9.48 9.96 17.19
N ALA A 63 -9.40 8.74 17.72
CA ALA A 63 -8.37 7.78 17.34
C ALA A 63 -8.47 7.37 15.86
N ASN A 64 -9.68 7.23 15.33
CA ASN A 64 -9.91 6.93 13.91
C ASN A 64 -9.43 8.08 12.99
N VAL A 65 -9.75 9.33 13.34
CA VAL A 65 -9.27 10.49 12.58
C VAL A 65 -7.74 10.62 12.67
N THR A 66 -7.18 10.50 13.87
CA THR A 66 -5.73 10.56 14.09
C THR A 66 -4.98 9.47 13.33
N HIS A 67 -5.52 8.25 13.34
CA HIS A 67 -5.03 7.13 12.54
C HIS A 67 -5.10 7.41 11.04
N THR A 68 -6.17 8.04 10.56
CA THR A 68 -6.33 8.38 9.14
C THR A 68 -5.27 9.39 8.70
N VAL A 69 -5.01 10.43 9.50
CA VAL A 69 -3.92 11.39 9.24
C VAL A 69 -2.57 10.68 9.25
N MET A 70 -2.34 9.80 10.21
CA MET A 70 -1.09 9.05 10.36
C MET A 70 -0.83 8.08 9.18
N SER A 71 -1.85 7.39 8.69
CA SER A 71 -1.73 6.40 7.62
C SER A 71 -1.66 7.02 6.22
N ALA A 72 -2.12 8.26 6.04
CA ALA A 72 -2.00 8.99 4.77
C ALA A 72 -0.55 9.02 4.24
N GLY A 73 0.43 9.13 5.14
CA GLY A 73 1.86 9.10 4.80
C GLY A 73 2.31 7.81 4.12
N ALA A 74 1.79 6.66 4.54
CA ALA A 74 2.10 5.38 3.92
C ALA A 74 1.59 5.28 2.47
N MET A 75 0.40 5.85 2.20
CA MET A 75 -0.18 5.87 0.84
C MET A 75 0.73 6.66 -0.12
N VAL A 76 1.20 7.83 0.31
CA VAL A 76 2.10 8.69 -0.47
C VAL A 76 3.48 8.03 -0.63
N ALA A 77 4.03 7.50 0.46
CA ALA A 77 5.30 6.76 0.44
C ALA A 77 5.26 5.60 -0.55
N GLY A 78 4.15 4.86 -0.60
CA GLY A 78 3.97 3.76 -1.56
C GLY A 78 4.11 4.22 -3.00
N GLY A 79 3.45 5.32 -3.40
CA GLY A 79 3.57 5.86 -4.76
C GLY A 79 4.99 6.34 -5.07
N LEU A 80 5.63 7.04 -4.12
CA LEU A 80 6.98 7.58 -4.31
C LEU A 80 8.06 6.49 -4.33
N ALA A 81 7.91 5.43 -3.52
CA ALA A 81 8.88 4.34 -3.43
C ALA A 81 9.08 3.58 -4.75
N PHE A 82 8.12 3.64 -5.68
CA PHE A 82 8.26 3.06 -7.02
C PHE A 82 8.56 4.11 -8.09
N THR A 83 8.06 5.34 -7.92
CA THR A 83 8.28 6.43 -8.89
C THR A 83 9.73 6.91 -8.89
N ILE A 84 10.32 7.10 -7.70
CA ILE A 84 11.68 7.63 -7.57
C ILE A 84 12.71 6.67 -8.18
N PRO A 85 12.73 5.36 -7.84
CA PRO A 85 13.64 4.43 -8.50
C PRO A 85 13.39 4.32 -10.00
N GLY A 86 12.12 4.36 -10.43
CA GLY A 86 11.78 4.35 -11.86
C GLY A 86 12.41 5.52 -12.62
N ALA A 87 12.31 6.74 -12.10
CA ALA A 87 12.98 7.90 -12.68
C ALA A 87 14.51 7.78 -12.65
N TRP A 88 15.06 7.18 -11.59
CA TRP A 88 16.49 6.90 -11.45
C TRP A 88 16.98 5.94 -12.54
N MET A 89 16.23 4.86 -12.78
CA MET A 89 16.53 3.87 -13.82
C MET A 89 16.45 4.45 -15.23
N LEU A 90 15.65 5.50 -15.45
CA LEU A 90 15.57 6.22 -16.72
C LEU A 90 16.68 7.28 -16.90
N GLY A 91 17.54 7.48 -15.89
CA GLY A 91 18.62 8.48 -15.95
C GLY A 91 18.21 9.90 -15.56
N HIS A 92 16.93 10.14 -15.23
CA HIS A 92 16.42 11.47 -14.86
C HIS A 92 16.60 11.81 -13.37
N ALA A 93 17.37 11.00 -12.65
CA ALA A 93 17.69 11.14 -11.24
C ALA A 93 18.08 12.56 -10.79
N ALA A 94 18.98 13.19 -11.54
CA ALA A 94 19.57 14.48 -11.21
C ALA A 94 18.76 15.66 -11.75
N GLU A 95 17.76 15.39 -12.59
CA GLU A 95 16.94 16.40 -13.25
C GLU A 95 15.66 16.72 -12.46
N ILE A 96 15.25 15.81 -11.57
CA ILE A 96 14.04 15.98 -10.77
C ILE A 96 14.36 16.77 -9.51
N ASP A 97 13.90 18.02 -9.50
CA ASP A 97 13.96 18.88 -8.33
C ASP A 97 12.90 18.48 -7.28
N TRP A 98 13.14 18.85 -6.02
CA TRP A 98 12.24 18.57 -4.90
C TRP A 98 10.83 19.13 -5.11
N PHE A 99 10.70 20.31 -5.74
CA PHE A 99 9.38 20.89 -6.04
C PHE A 99 8.62 20.09 -7.11
N GLN A 100 9.32 19.53 -8.08
CA GLN A 100 8.69 18.65 -9.08
C GLN A 100 8.23 17.35 -8.43
N MET A 101 9.04 16.77 -7.55
CA MET A 101 8.66 15.59 -6.77
C MET A 101 7.43 15.85 -5.90
N LEU A 102 7.38 17.01 -5.25
CA LEU A 102 6.23 17.46 -4.47
C LEU A 102 4.99 17.62 -5.35
N ALA A 103 5.12 18.25 -6.52
CA ALA A 103 4.01 18.42 -7.47
C ALA A 103 3.48 17.06 -7.96
N VAL A 104 4.36 16.11 -8.26
CA VAL A 104 3.99 14.74 -8.64
C VAL A 104 3.28 14.02 -7.50
N ALA A 105 3.78 14.12 -6.27
CA ALA A 105 3.15 13.54 -5.09
C ALA A 105 1.73 14.10 -4.89
N LEU A 106 1.58 15.43 -4.96
CA LEU A 106 0.28 16.10 -4.83
C LEU A 106 -0.67 15.74 -5.96
N ALA A 107 -0.20 15.71 -7.20
CA ALA A 107 -1.00 15.29 -8.36
C ALA A 107 -1.47 13.84 -8.21
N GLY A 108 -0.59 12.95 -7.74
CA GLY A 108 -0.94 11.55 -7.43
C GLY A 108 -2.00 11.44 -6.34
N VAL A 109 -1.91 12.24 -5.28
CA VAL A 109 -2.94 12.30 -4.22
C VAL A 109 -4.28 12.79 -4.77
N VAL A 110 -4.29 13.88 -5.55
CA VAL A 110 -5.51 14.41 -6.16
C VAL A 110 -6.13 13.39 -7.10
N LEU A 111 -5.35 12.77 -7.97
CA LEU A 111 -5.81 11.73 -8.87
C LEU A 111 -6.38 10.54 -8.10
N GLY A 112 -5.69 10.11 -7.04
CA GLY A 112 -6.16 9.06 -6.14
C GLY A 112 -7.52 9.41 -5.52
N LEU A 113 -7.70 10.63 -5.03
CA LEU A 113 -8.97 11.11 -4.47
C LEU A 113 -10.10 11.09 -5.51
N VAL A 114 -9.85 11.54 -6.74
CA VAL A 114 -10.84 11.49 -7.82
C VAL A 114 -11.23 10.04 -8.14
N CYS A 115 -10.25 9.16 -8.33
CA CYS A 115 -10.49 7.74 -8.57
C CYS A 115 -11.26 7.07 -7.42
N THR A 116 -10.89 7.35 -6.17
CA THR A 116 -11.61 6.85 -4.99
C THR A 116 -13.03 7.38 -4.97
N ALA A 117 -13.27 8.67 -5.21
CA ALA A 117 -14.62 9.23 -5.22
C ALA A 117 -15.52 8.55 -6.27
N LEU A 118 -14.99 8.30 -7.47
CA LEU A 118 -15.73 7.64 -8.56
C LEU A 118 -15.99 6.16 -8.28
N LEU A 119 -15.01 5.45 -7.74
CA LEU A 119 -15.08 4.00 -7.53
C LEU A 119 -15.67 3.61 -6.16
N ARG A 120 -15.74 4.54 -5.20
CA ARG A 120 -16.21 4.30 -3.83
C ARG A 120 -17.58 3.66 -3.83
N ARG A 121 -18.56 4.22 -4.55
CA ARG A 121 -19.92 3.67 -4.54
C ARG A 121 -19.95 2.21 -4.99
N HIS A 122 -19.19 1.88 -6.03
CA HIS A 122 -19.16 0.51 -6.54
C HIS A 122 -18.50 -0.47 -5.57
N PHE A 123 -17.29 -0.16 -5.10
CA PHE A 123 -16.56 -1.06 -4.20
C PHE A 123 -17.16 -1.09 -2.79
N ILE A 124 -17.80 0.01 -2.36
CA ILE A 124 -18.33 0.14 -1.01
C ILE A 124 -19.79 -0.25 -0.86
N GLU A 125 -20.65 0.24 -1.75
CA GLU A 125 -22.10 0.12 -1.62
C GLU A 125 -22.64 -1.02 -2.49
N ASP A 126 -22.16 -1.17 -3.73
CA ASP A 126 -22.72 -2.15 -4.67
C ASP A 126 -22.11 -3.56 -4.55
N ALA A 127 -20.81 -3.66 -4.25
CA ALA A 127 -20.06 -4.92 -4.32
C ALA A 127 -20.01 -5.71 -3.00
N GLU A 128 -20.54 -5.14 -1.89
CA GLU A 128 -20.51 -5.71 -0.53
C GLU A 128 -19.18 -6.41 -0.18
N LEU A 129 -18.05 -5.83 -0.61
CA LEU A 129 -16.75 -6.45 -0.40
C LEU A 129 -16.43 -6.48 1.09
N GLU A 130 -15.93 -7.63 1.53
CA GLU A 130 -15.38 -7.78 2.89
C GLU A 130 -14.26 -6.74 3.09
N TYR A 131 -14.24 -6.08 4.25
CA TYR A 131 -13.17 -5.14 4.65
C TYR A 131 -12.25 -5.78 5.68
N PRO A 132 -11.55 -6.89 5.39
CA PRO A 132 -10.82 -7.64 6.42
C PRO A 132 -9.76 -6.77 7.10
N ILE A 133 -9.07 -5.92 6.34
CA ILE A 133 -8.03 -5.01 6.87
C ILE A 133 -8.64 -3.89 7.72
N GLY A 134 -9.74 -3.27 7.25
CA GLY A 134 -10.42 -2.21 7.98
C GLY A 134 -11.09 -2.71 9.26
N GLN A 135 -11.75 -3.87 9.18
CA GLN A 135 -12.30 -4.57 10.33
C GLN A 135 -11.19 -4.98 11.31
N ALA A 136 -10.07 -5.54 10.84
CA ALA A 136 -8.95 -5.87 11.70
C ALA A 136 -8.39 -4.62 12.42
N ALA A 137 -8.24 -3.49 11.73
CA ALA A 137 -7.82 -2.23 12.34
C ALA A 137 -8.84 -1.73 13.39
N ALA A 138 -10.14 -1.80 13.08
CA ALA A 138 -11.20 -1.42 14.01
C ALA A 138 -11.25 -2.34 15.25
N GLN A 139 -11.20 -3.66 15.08
CA GLN A 139 -11.13 -4.62 16.17
C GLN A 139 -9.86 -4.43 17.01
N THR A 140 -8.75 -4.09 16.38
CA THR A 140 -7.51 -3.76 17.09
C THR A 140 -7.63 -2.47 17.89
N LEU A 141 -8.31 -1.44 17.37
CA LEU A 141 -8.62 -0.22 18.14
C LEU A 141 -9.49 -0.54 19.36
N VAL A 142 -10.54 -1.35 19.19
CA VAL A 142 -11.41 -1.76 20.31
C VAL A 142 -10.64 -2.58 21.34
N ALA A 143 -9.85 -3.57 20.91
CA ALA A 143 -9.02 -4.39 21.80
C ALA A 143 -7.94 -3.57 22.51
N GLY A 144 -7.31 -2.62 21.81
CA GLY A 144 -6.38 -1.65 22.39
C GLY A 144 -7.07 -0.69 23.36
N ASP A 145 -8.35 -0.39 23.13
CA ASP A 145 -9.12 0.47 24.01
C ASP A 145 -9.45 -0.21 25.35
N SER A 146 -9.77 -1.51 25.32
CA SER A 146 -10.00 -2.31 26.53
C SER A 146 -8.75 -2.50 27.43
N GLY A 147 -7.54 -2.18 26.93
CA GLY A 147 -6.30 -2.28 27.71
C GLY A 147 -5.91 -3.72 28.09
N GLY A 148 -4.92 -3.87 28.97
CA GLY A 148 -4.57 -5.18 29.57
C GLY A 148 -3.33 -5.87 28.98
N SER A 149 -3.32 -7.21 29.02
CA SER A 149 -2.16 -8.05 28.66
C SER A 149 -1.75 -7.93 27.19
N THR A 150 -2.71 -7.66 26.30
CA THR A 150 -2.51 -7.48 24.86
C THR A 150 -1.61 -6.30 24.54
N GLY A 151 -1.82 -5.15 25.19
CA GLY A 151 -0.98 -3.96 25.00
C GLY A 151 0.47 -4.22 25.42
N LYS A 152 0.69 -4.88 26.56
CA LYS A 152 2.04 -5.24 27.02
C LYS A 152 2.76 -6.17 26.03
N LYS A 153 2.06 -7.18 25.48
CA LYS A 153 2.62 -8.08 24.47
C LYS A 153 3.00 -7.33 23.20
N LEU A 154 2.15 -6.41 22.74
CA LEU A 154 2.37 -5.65 21.52
C LEU A 154 3.57 -4.71 21.61
N PHE A 155 3.61 -3.85 22.64
CA PHE A 155 4.73 -2.93 22.85
C PHE A 155 6.01 -3.67 23.23
N GLY A 156 5.90 -4.78 23.97
CA GLY A 156 7.03 -5.65 24.27
C GLY A 156 7.63 -6.29 23.01
N ALA A 157 6.80 -6.83 22.11
CA ALA A 157 7.24 -7.38 20.84
C ALA A 157 7.86 -6.31 19.93
N MET A 158 7.28 -5.11 19.89
CA MET A 158 7.84 -3.98 19.15
C MET A 158 9.22 -3.57 19.67
N GLY A 159 9.37 -3.44 21.00
CA GLY A 159 10.65 -3.14 21.64
C GLY A 159 11.69 -4.23 21.40
N LEU A 160 11.31 -5.51 21.52
CA LEU A 160 12.20 -6.64 21.24
C LEU A 160 12.64 -6.66 19.77
N ALA A 161 11.73 -6.45 18.82
CA ALA A 161 12.05 -6.40 17.40
C ALA A 161 12.94 -5.19 17.06
N GLY A 162 12.69 -4.04 17.68
CA GLY A 162 13.53 -2.84 17.56
C GLY A 162 14.93 -3.08 18.11
N LEU A 163 15.05 -3.66 19.30
CA LEU A 163 16.33 -4.01 19.90
C LEU A 163 17.09 -5.03 19.05
N PHE A 164 16.44 -6.10 18.63
CA PHE A 164 17.04 -7.10 17.74
C PHE A 164 17.56 -6.46 16.45
N THR A 165 16.76 -5.58 15.83
CA THR A 165 17.15 -4.87 14.60
C THR A 165 18.31 -3.91 14.84
N ALA A 166 18.33 -3.20 15.98
CA ALA A 166 19.43 -2.31 16.35
C ALA A 166 20.74 -3.08 16.62
N LEU A 167 20.67 -4.24 17.28
CA LEU A 167 21.83 -5.11 17.50
C LEU A 167 22.35 -5.70 16.18
N ARG A 168 21.45 -6.06 15.25
CA ARG A 168 21.77 -6.62 13.94
C ARG A 168 22.36 -5.58 12.98
N ASP A 169 21.65 -4.48 12.74
CA ASP A 169 22.03 -3.49 11.71
C ASP A 169 22.93 -2.39 12.26
N GLY A 170 22.75 -1.99 13.52
CA GLY A 170 23.48 -0.87 14.12
C GLY A 170 24.82 -1.29 14.71
N LEU A 171 24.81 -2.33 15.56
CA LEU A 171 26.03 -2.83 16.22
C LEU A 171 26.73 -3.96 15.43
N GLY A 172 26.08 -4.53 14.41
CA GLY A 172 26.62 -5.66 13.65
C GLY A 172 26.84 -6.93 14.49
N ALA A 173 26.26 -7.00 15.69
CA ALA A 173 26.45 -8.11 16.63
C ALA A 173 25.75 -9.39 16.17
N ILE A 174 24.75 -9.26 15.29
CA ILE A 174 23.98 -10.36 14.71
C ILE A 174 24.11 -10.26 13.18
N PRO A 175 24.52 -11.34 12.49
CA PRO A 175 24.60 -11.32 11.04
C PRO A 175 23.21 -11.09 10.43
N SER A 176 23.10 -10.14 9.49
CA SER A 176 21.83 -9.84 8.84
C SER A 176 21.38 -10.92 7.86
N LEU A 177 22.33 -11.68 7.31
CA LEU A 177 22.11 -12.70 6.30
C LEU A 177 22.78 -14.01 6.75
N LEU A 178 21.99 -15.05 6.97
CA LEU A 178 22.51 -16.41 7.13
C LEU A 178 22.73 -17.04 5.76
N PHE A 179 23.74 -17.90 5.65
CA PHE A 179 24.09 -18.60 4.40
C PHE A 179 24.47 -17.68 3.21
N GLY A 180 24.73 -16.40 3.47
CA GLY A 180 25.11 -15.43 2.42
C GLY A 180 26.44 -15.73 1.72
N ASN A 181 27.29 -16.55 2.33
CA ASN A 181 28.58 -16.96 1.76
C ASN A 181 28.48 -18.21 0.88
N VAL A 182 27.29 -18.75 0.65
CA VAL A 182 27.09 -19.87 -0.28
C VAL A 182 27.13 -19.30 -1.70
N ALA A 183 28.30 -19.42 -2.34
CA ALA A 183 28.51 -18.94 -3.70
C ALA A 183 27.82 -19.87 -4.71
N LEU A 184 26.59 -19.53 -5.11
CA LEU A 184 25.92 -20.10 -6.27
C LEU A 184 26.10 -19.16 -7.46
N PRO A 185 26.73 -19.60 -8.57
CA PRO A 185 26.89 -18.76 -9.76
C PRO A 185 25.55 -18.20 -10.23
N GLY A 186 25.41 -16.87 -10.21
CA GLY A 186 24.20 -16.19 -10.66
C GLY A 186 23.04 -16.11 -9.68
N VAL A 187 23.14 -16.71 -8.49
CA VAL A 187 22.06 -16.72 -7.48
C VAL A 187 22.56 -16.19 -6.14
N ALA A 188 21.94 -15.11 -5.68
CA ALA A 188 22.12 -14.63 -4.30
C ALA A 188 21.22 -15.45 -3.36
N PHE A 189 21.80 -16.44 -2.69
CA PHE A 189 21.09 -17.25 -1.71
C PHE A 189 21.41 -16.81 -0.28
N GLY A 190 20.38 -16.68 0.54
CA GLY A 190 20.55 -16.42 1.97
C GLY A 190 19.22 -16.26 2.68
N VAL A 191 19.24 -16.49 3.99
CA VAL A 191 18.08 -16.25 4.86
C VAL A 191 18.32 -14.93 5.59
N TYR A 192 17.53 -13.91 5.23
CA TYR A 192 17.64 -12.60 5.84
C TYR A 192 16.91 -12.58 7.20
N LEU A 193 17.68 -12.40 8.28
CA LEU A 193 17.16 -12.47 9.65
C LEU A 193 16.43 -11.21 10.03
N SER A 194 15.17 -11.07 9.61
CA SER A 194 14.40 -9.86 9.80
C SER A 194 13.03 -10.09 10.45
N PRO A 195 12.82 -9.58 11.68
CA PRO A 195 11.50 -9.59 12.31
C PRO A 195 10.43 -8.95 11.44
N MET A 196 10.79 -7.90 10.69
CA MET A 196 9.90 -7.24 9.73
C MET A 196 9.48 -8.18 8.60
N LEU A 197 10.42 -8.87 7.94
CA LEU A 197 10.08 -9.78 6.84
C LEU A 197 9.21 -10.94 7.32
N LEU A 198 9.51 -11.47 8.51
CA LEU A 198 8.74 -12.55 9.14
C LEU A 198 7.30 -12.10 9.43
N ALA A 199 7.14 -10.92 10.05
CA ALA A 199 5.83 -10.36 10.37
C ALA A 199 5.00 -10.10 9.11
N VAL A 200 5.62 -9.57 8.05
CA VAL A 200 4.94 -9.32 6.77
C VAL A 200 4.52 -10.62 6.11
N GLY A 201 5.37 -11.65 6.08
CA GLY A 201 4.99 -12.97 5.57
C GLY A 201 3.79 -13.56 6.31
N PHE A 202 3.74 -13.38 7.64
CA PHE A 202 2.58 -13.78 8.44
C PHE A 202 1.31 -13.00 8.10
N LEU A 203 1.41 -11.68 7.88
CA LEU A 203 0.28 -10.82 7.51
C LEU A 203 -0.27 -11.12 6.11
N VAL A 204 0.62 -11.40 5.14
CA VAL A 204 0.25 -11.68 3.75
C VAL A 204 -0.37 -13.08 3.61
N GLY A 205 -0.01 -14.01 4.50
CA GLY A 205 -0.60 -15.35 4.58
C GLY A 205 0.18 -16.42 3.81
N THR A 206 -0.03 -17.67 4.21
CA THR A 206 0.77 -18.82 3.75
C THR A 206 0.66 -19.09 2.25
N GLY A 207 -0.52 -18.92 1.66
CA GLY A 207 -0.74 -19.17 0.23
C GLY A 207 0.08 -18.26 -0.67
N ALA A 208 0.04 -16.95 -0.43
CA ALA A 208 0.81 -15.98 -1.20
C ALA A 208 2.33 -16.14 -0.97
N VAL A 209 2.75 -16.39 0.27
CA VAL A 209 4.16 -16.69 0.59
C VAL A 209 4.64 -17.95 -0.15
N ALA A 210 3.82 -19.00 -0.22
CA ALA A 210 4.17 -20.22 -0.95
C ALA A 210 4.33 -19.99 -2.46
N VAL A 211 3.45 -19.19 -3.06
CA VAL A 211 3.55 -18.82 -4.49
C VAL A 211 4.81 -17.99 -4.74
N TRP A 212 5.10 -16.99 -3.89
CA TRP A 212 6.34 -16.21 -3.99
C TRP A 212 7.59 -17.08 -3.85
N PHE A 213 7.58 -18.00 -2.88
CA PHE A 213 8.68 -18.94 -2.68
C PHE A 213 8.86 -19.88 -3.88
N ALA A 214 7.77 -20.43 -4.41
CA ALA A 214 7.82 -21.26 -5.63
C ALA A 214 8.36 -20.47 -6.83
N GLY A 215 7.91 -19.23 -7.02
CA GLY A 215 8.44 -18.34 -8.06
C GLY A 215 9.93 -18.07 -7.89
N ALA A 216 10.39 -17.82 -6.66
CA ALA A 216 11.81 -17.63 -6.37
C ALA A 216 12.63 -18.90 -6.64
N LEU A 217 12.11 -20.09 -6.32
CA LEU A 217 12.76 -21.37 -6.63
C LEU A 217 12.85 -21.61 -8.12
N ILE A 218 11.75 -21.43 -8.87
CA ILE A 218 11.72 -21.63 -10.32
C ILE A 218 12.66 -20.65 -11.01
N GLY A 219 12.61 -19.36 -10.66
CA GLY A 219 13.47 -18.34 -11.26
C GLY A 219 14.95 -18.58 -10.97
N ASN A 220 15.32 -18.68 -9.69
CA ASN A 220 16.73 -18.75 -9.31
C ASN A 220 17.32 -20.16 -9.53
N PHE A 221 16.65 -21.22 -9.07
CA PHE A 221 17.21 -22.57 -9.17
C PHE A 221 16.83 -23.29 -10.45
N GLY A 222 15.62 -23.08 -10.98
CA GLY A 222 15.20 -23.68 -12.24
C GLY A 222 15.86 -23.02 -13.45
N ILE A 223 15.64 -21.72 -13.64
CA ILE A 223 16.09 -20.98 -14.84
C ILE A 223 17.58 -20.65 -14.73
N VAL A 224 18.04 -20.03 -13.64
CA VAL A 224 19.45 -19.64 -13.51
C VAL A 224 20.33 -20.87 -13.29
N VAL A 225 20.21 -21.58 -12.17
CA VAL A 225 21.12 -22.72 -11.90
C VAL A 225 20.87 -23.89 -12.87
N GLY A 226 19.63 -24.34 -13.02
CA GLY A 226 19.30 -25.49 -13.87
C GLY A 226 19.55 -25.23 -15.36
N GLY A 227 19.12 -24.08 -15.87
CA GLY A 227 19.30 -23.73 -17.28
C GLY A 227 20.76 -23.47 -17.66
N THR A 228 21.56 -22.87 -16.78
CA THR A 228 23.01 -22.71 -17.02
C THR A 228 23.75 -24.05 -16.92
N ALA A 229 23.39 -24.91 -15.95
CA ALA A 229 23.98 -26.25 -15.83
C ALA A 229 23.64 -27.16 -17.03
N ALA A 230 22.46 -26.99 -17.62
CA ALA A 230 22.04 -27.70 -18.83
C ALA A 230 22.65 -27.11 -20.12
N GLY A 231 23.39 -26.00 -20.04
CA GLY A 231 24.00 -25.34 -21.20
C GLY A 231 23.00 -24.61 -22.12
N LEU A 232 21.79 -24.30 -21.63
CA LEU A 232 20.75 -23.62 -22.43
C LEU A 232 21.05 -22.13 -22.64
N TRP A 233 21.66 -21.50 -21.64
CA TRP A 233 22.02 -20.07 -21.64
C TRP A 233 23.13 -19.81 -20.60
N ASP A 234 23.81 -18.67 -20.73
CA ASP A 234 24.77 -18.20 -19.73
C ASP A 234 24.06 -17.53 -18.54
N VAL A 235 24.81 -17.25 -17.47
CA VAL A 235 24.25 -16.68 -16.23
C VAL A 235 23.59 -15.32 -16.47
N ALA A 236 24.19 -14.49 -17.32
CA ALA A 236 23.67 -13.16 -17.63
C ALA A 236 22.34 -13.22 -18.38
N ALA A 237 22.24 -14.07 -19.40
CA ALA A 237 21.00 -14.29 -20.13
C ALA A 237 19.93 -14.91 -19.23
N ALA A 238 20.28 -15.87 -18.36
CA ALA A 238 19.35 -16.47 -17.42
C ALA A 238 18.73 -15.44 -16.47
N GLN A 239 19.55 -14.54 -15.89
CA GLN A 239 19.08 -13.45 -15.05
C GLN A 239 18.17 -12.49 -15.83
N GLY A 240 18.54 -12.15 -17.07
CA GLY A 240 17.70 -11.34 -17.96
C GLY A 240 16.34 -11.98 -18.25
N ILE A 241 16.27 -13.30 -18.44
CA ILE A 241 15.02 -14.05 -18.62
C ILE A 241 14.16 -13.95 -17.37
N VAL A 242 14.73 -14.19 -16.17
CA VAL A 242 14.00 -14.11 -14.90
C VAL A 242 13.42 -12.70 -14.69
N SER A 243 14.22 -11.65 -14.90
CA SER A 243 13.75 -10.27 -14.78
C SER A 243 12.65 -9.95 -15.79
N SER A 244 12.80 -10.37 -17.04
CA SER A 244 11.81 -10.11 -18.10
C SER A 244 10.50 -10.86 -17.85
N LEU A 245 10.56 -12.11 -17.40
CA LEU A 245 9.40 -12.91 -17.03
C LEU A 245 8.67 -12.27 -15.85
N GLY A 246 9.40 -11.85 -14.81
CA GLY A 246 8.83 -11.16 -13.65
C GLY A 246 8.10 -9.88 -14.05
N MET A 247 8.73 -9.03 -14.86
CA MET A 247 8.11 -7.80 -15.38
C MET A 247 6.90 -8.10 -16.26
N GLY A 248 6.98 -9.12 -17.13
CA GLY A 248 5.89 -9.53 -18.00
C GLY A 248 4.66 -10.01 -17.25
N VAL A 249 4.85 -10.84 -16.21
CA VAL A 249 3.75 -11.29 -15.34
C VAL A 249 3.14 -10.11 -14.58
N MET A 250 3.96 -9.23 -14.03
CA MET A 250 3.50 -8.05 -13.29
C MET A 250 2.64 -7.12 -14.18
N MET A 251 3.17 -6.74 -15.35
CA MET A 251 2.48 -5.85 -16.30
C MET A 251 1.25 -6.53 -16.90
N GLY A 252 1.35 -7.81 -17.25
CA GLY A 252 0.25 -8.60 -17.82
C GLY A 252 -0.93 -8.73 -16.87
N CYS A 253 -0.67 -9.01 -15.58
CA CYS A 253 -1.70 -9.00 -14.54
C CYS A 253 -2.35 -7.61 -14.41
N GLY A 254 -1.56 -6.53 -14.44
CA GLY A 254 -2.06 -5.16 -14.38
C GLY A 254 -3.00 -4.83 -15.55
N VAL A 255 -2.59 -5.12 -16.78
CA VAL A 255 -3.41 -4.94 -17.99
C VAL A 255 -4.67 -5.82 -17.93
N GLY A 256 -4.54 -7.06 -17.48
CA GLY A 256 -5.67 -7.98 -17.31
C GLY A 256 -6.72 -7.45 -16.33
N VAL A 257 -6.30 -6.88 -15.20
CA VAL A 257 -7.20 -6.23 -14.23
C VAL A 257 -7.88 -5.01 -14.84
N ILE A 258 -7.15 -4.17 -15.56
CA ILE A 258 -7.75 -3.00 -16.24
C ILE A 258 -8.79 -3.45 -17.26
N ALA A 259 -8.45 -4.40 -18.13
CA ALA A 259 -9.33 -4.88 -19.18
C ALA A 259 -10.60 -5.57 -18.62
N LYS A 260 -10.47 -6.36 -17.57
CA LYS A 260 -11.58 -7.13 -16.98
C LYS A 260 -12.46 -6.29 -16.06
N ASN A 261 -11.86 -5.44 -15.22
CA ASN A 261 -12.57 -4.81 -14.11
C ASN A 261 -12.84 -3.31 -14.34
N ILE A 262 -11.95 -2.60 -15.05
CA ILE A 262 -12.03 -1.13 -15.18
C ILE A 262 -12.68 -0.72 -16.50
N LEU A 263 -12.23 -1.31 -17.62
CA LEU A 263 -12.66 -0.93 -18.97
C LEU A 263 -14.18 -1.07 -19.21
N PRO A 264 -14.85 -2.19 -18.81
CA PRO A 264 -16.29 -2.34 -19.02
C PRO A 264 -17.10 -1.26 -18.27
N LYS A 265 -16.61 -0.81 -17.12
CA LYS A 265 -17.25 0.20 -16.28
C LYS A 265 -17.01 1.62 -16.79
N ALA A 266 -15.81 1.92 -17.30
CA ALA A 266 -15.55 3.19 -17.97
C ALA A 266 -16.49 3.36 -19.17
N VAL A 267 -16.72 2.28 -19.93
CA VAL A 267 -17.67 2.26 -21.04
C VAL A 267 -19.11 2.42 -20.55
N SER A 268 -19.51 1.76 -19.46
CA SER A 268 -20.88 1.92 -18.91
C SER A 268 -21.11 3.35 -18.38
N LEU A 269 -20.16 3.92 -17.63
CA LEU A 269 -20.24 5.29 -17.10
C LEU A 269 -20.33 6.34 -18.22
N VAL A 270 -19.54 6.18 -19.29
CA VAL A 270 -19.64 7.06 -20.48
C VAL A 270 -20.97 6.87 -21.20
N ARG A 271 -21.48 5.64 -21.30
CA ARG A 271 -22.78 5.35 -21.91
C ARG A 271 -23.94 5.95 -21.11
N ASP A 272 -23.89 5.85 -19.78
CA ASP A 272 -24.93 6.36 -18.90
C ASP A 272 -24.91 7.90 -18.86
N THR A 273 -23.72 8.52 -18.88
CA THR A 273 -23.57 9.98 -19.00
C THR A 273 -24.08 10.48 -20.35
N ARG A 274 -23.79 9.77 -21.46
CA ARG A 274 -24.34 10.09 -22.78
C ARG A 274 -25.85 9.90 -22.86
N GLY A 275 -26.39 8.89 -22.18
CA GLY A 275 -27.83 8.65 -22.05
C GLY A 275 -28.51 9.79 -21.30
N SER A 276 -28.00 10.20 -20.14
CA SER A 276 -28.54 11.35 -19.40
C SER A 276 -28.45 12.67 -20.17
N VAL A 277 -27.37 12.91 -20.92
CA VAL A 277 -27.24 14.11 -21.76
C VAL A 277 -28.20 14.06 -22.96
N ALA A 278 -28.46 12.88 -23.54
CA ALA A 278 -29.42 12.72 -24.62
C ALA A 278 -30.87 12.92 -24.12
N VAL A 279 -31.23 12.37 -22.95
CA VAL A 279 -32.54 12.56 -22.32
C VAL A 279 -32.76 14.03 -21.98
N ALA A 280 -31.79 14.70 -21.34
CA ALA A 280 -31.88 16.13 -21.02
C ALA A 280 -32.03 17.02 -22.28
N ARG A 281 -31.45 16.61 -23.42
CA ARG A 281 -31.63 17.30 -24.72
C ARG A 281 -33.01 17.10 -25.31
N VAL A 282 -33.59 15.91 -25.16
CA VAL A 282 -34.96 15.61 -25.63
C VAL A 282 -35.99 16.33 -24.75
N GLU A 283 -35.75 16.40 -23.45
CA GLU A 283 -36.60 17.09 -22.47
C GLU A 283 -36.52 18.63 -22.61
N ALA A 284 -35.38 19.16 -23.06
CA ALA A 284 -35.24 20.58 -23.42
C ALA A 284 -35.79 20.91 -24.82
N ALA A 285 -36.02 19.90 -25.67
CA ALA A 285 -36.56 20.06 -27.03
C ALA A 285 -38.05 19.70 -27.13
N SER A 286 -38.67 19.17 -26.06
CA SER A 286 -40.11 19.02 -25.99
C SER A 286 -40.74 20.40 -25.74
N PRO A 287 -41.76 20.81 -26.52
CA PRO A 287 -42.47 22.04 -26.23
C PRO A 287 -43.13 21.87 -24.86
N THR A 288 -42.71 22.70 -23.91
CA THR A 288 -43.40 22.81 -22.62
C THR A 288 -44.88 23.07 -22.88
N ALA A 289 -45.75 22.29 -22.25
CA ALA A 289 -47.20 22.44 -22.24
C ALA A 289 -47.64 23.74 -21.51
N ALA A 290 -47.07 24.86 -21.92
CA ALA A 290 -47.41 26.21 -21.49
C ALA A 290 -48.15 27.00 -22.60
N ASP A 291 -48.24 26.46 -23.83
CA ASP A 291 -48.95 27.09 -24.95
C ASP A 291 -50.40 26.59 -25.17
N GLU A 292 -50.86 25.57 -24.43
CA GLU A 292 -52.27 25.10 -24.50
C GLU A 292 -53.23 25.82 -23.53
N ALA A 293 -52.76 26.84 -22.80
CA ALA A 293 -53.61 27.67 -21.94
C ALA A 293 -54.05 29.01 -22.59
N ALA A 294 -53.78 29.20 -23.89
CA ALA A 294 -54.04 30.46 -24.60
C ALA A 294 -54.87 30.32 -25.89
N ALA A 295 -55.73 29.29 -25.99
CA ALA A 295 -56.73 29.16 -27.06
C ALA A 295 -58.13 28.90 -26.48
#